data_AF-A0A956S138-F1
#
_entry.id   AF-A0A956S138-F1
#
_cell.length_a   1.000
_cell.length_b   1.000
_cell.length_c   1.000
_cell.angle_alpha   90.00
_cell.angle_beta   90.00
_cell.angle_gamma   90.00
#
_symmetry.space_group_name_H-M   'P 1'
#
loop_
_entity.id
_entity.type
_entity.pdbx_description
1 polymer ?
#
loop_
_entity_poly.entity_id
_entity_poly.type
_entity_poly.pdbx_seq_one_letter_code
_entity_poly.pdbx_strand_id
1 'polypeptide(L)' 'MAIVNKASKFLTEVKVEMSKVSWPTVDELKGSTKIVIILSLAFAIYIFGIDQILSQVIKLIY' A
#
# COMPACT_ATOMS: atom_id res chain seq x y z
N MET A 1 9.54 41.05 -0.39
CA MET A 1 10.14 40.52 0.87
C MET A 1 9.13 39.84 1.81
N ALA A 2 7.88 40.28 1.92
CA ALA A 2 6.91 39.68 2.86
C ALA A 2 6.51 38.21 2.56
N ILE A 3 6.48 37.81 1.29
CA ILE A 3 6.03 36.46 0.87
C ILE A 3 7.08 35.39 1.20
N VAL A 4 8.37 35.73 1.07
CA VAL A 4 9.49 34.82 1.37
C VAL A 4 9.52 34.44 2.85
N ASN A 5 9.28 35.41 3.75
CA ASN A 5 9.17 35.14 5.18
C ASN A 5 7.94 34.29 5.53
N LYS A 6 6.82 34.48 4.83
CA LYS A 6 5.59 33.69 5.05
C LYS A 6 5.77 32.22 4.62
N ALA A 7 6.42 31.98 3.48
CA ALA A 7 6.72 30.65 2.98
C ALA A 7 7.73 29.90 3.86
N SER A 8 8.79 30.59 4.32
CA SER A 8 9.76 30.02 5.26
C SER A 8 9.12 29.60 6.59
N LYS A 9 8.19 30.43 7.11
CA LYS A 9 7.43 30.12 8.32
C LYS A 9 6.51 28.91 8.13
N PHE A 10 5.82 28.83 6.99
CA PHE A 10 4.95 27.69 6.65
C PHE A 10 5.74 26.37 6.53
N LEU A 11 6.91 26.37 5.89
CA LEU A 11 7.77 25.17 5.81
C LEU A 11 8.29 24.74 7.19
N THR A 12 8.56 25.70 8.07
CA THR A 12 8.97 25.43 9.45
C THR A 12 7.83 24.80 10.25
N GLU A 13 6.61 25.31 10.12
CA GLU A 13 5.39 24.76 10.74
C GLU A 13 5.07 23.35 10.22
N VAL A 14 5.16 23.12 8.90
CA VAL A 14 4.97 21.79 8.29
C VAL A 14 6.02 20.79 8.77
N LYS A 15 7.29 21.21 8.92
CA LYS A 15 8.35 20.35 9.48
C LYS A 15 8.06 19.97 10.94
N VAL A 16 7.50 20.88 11.73
CA VAL A 16 7.10 20.62 13.11
C VAL A 16 5.92 19.64 13.16
N GLU A 17 4.89 19.81 12.33
CA GLU A 17 3.77 18.86 12.24
C GLU A 17 4.22 17.48 11.74
N MET A 18 5.12 17.43 10.75
CA MET A 18 5.73 16.18 10.27
C MET A 18 6.54 15.47 11.35
N SER A 19 7.11 16.20 12.32
CA SER A 19 7.82 15.59 13.46
C SER A 19 6.87 15.00 14.53
N LYS A 20 5.60 15.41 14.53
CA LYS A 20 4.54 14.82 15.37
C LYS A 20 3.92 13.57 14.74
N VAL A 21 4.21 13.30 13.47
CA VAL A 21 3.80 12.06 12.80
C VAL A 21 4.58 10.92 13.43
N SER A 22 3.89 10.09 14.20
CA SER A 22 4.41 8.84 14.73
C SER A 22 4.59 7.84 13.59
N TRP A 23 5.76 7.88 12.96
CA TRP A 23 6.14 6.87 11.99
C TRP A 23 6.24 5.50 12.69
N PRO A 24 5.58 4.46 12.16
CA PRO A 24 5.69 3.12 12.71
C PRO A 24 7.15 2.66 12.61
N THR A 25 7.60 1.93 13.63
CA THR A 25 8.93 1.32 13.63
C THR A 25 9.08 0.37 12.44
N VAL A 26 10.30 0.29 11.87
CA VAL A 26 10.61 -0.51 10.67
C VAL A 26 10.15 -1.97 10.79
N ASP A 27 10.09 -2.50 12.01
CA ASP A 27 9.63 -3.87 12.29
C ASP A 27 8.11 -4.04 12.14
N GLU A 28 7.28 -3.05 12.49
CA GLU A 28 5.84 -3.07 12.23
C GLU A 28 5.53 -2.94 10.74
N LEU A 29 6.34 -2.13 10.03
CA LEU A 29 6.24 -1.96 8.58
C LEU A 29 6.55 -3.27 7.84
N LYS A 30 7.58 -4.01 8.31
CA LYS A 30 7.91 -5.36 7.80
C LYS A 30 6.83 -6.39 8.14
N GLY A 31 6.27 -6.34 9.35
CA GLY A 31 5.16 -7.20 9.77
C GLY A 31 3.95 -7.05 8.85
N SER A 32 3.55 -5.80 8.60
CA SER A 32 2.41 -5.48 7.74
C SER A 32 2.67 -5.90 6.28
N THR A 33 3.88 -5.66 5.76
CA THR A 33 4.24 -6.05 4.39
C THR A 33 4.23 -7.56 4.20
N LYS A 34 4.70 -8.33 5.20
CA LYS A 34 4.70 -9.80 5.14
C LYS A 34 3.29 -10.36 5.01
N ILE A 35 2.33 -9.82 5.77
CA ILE A 35 0.92 -10.24 5.71
C ILE A 35 0.34 -9.94 4.32
N VAL A 36 0.61 -8.76 3.77
CA VAL A 36 0.15 -8.37 2.44
C VAL A 36 0.71 -9.29 1.35
N ILE A 37 1.98 -9.68 1.44
CA ILE A 37 2.61 -10.62 0.49
C ILE A 37 1.88 -11.98 0.52
N ILE A 38 1.64 -12.52 1.71
CA ILE A 38 0.97 -13.83 1.87
C ILE A 38 -0.47 -13.75 1.32
N LEU A 39 -1.20 -12.68 1.66
CA LEU A 39 -2.57 -12.48 1.21
C LEU A 39 -2.65 -12.33 -0.32
N SER A 40 -1.75 -11.54 -0.91
CA SER A 40 -1.66 -11.36 -2.36
C SER A 40 -1.37 -12.68 -3.08
N LEU A 41 -0.45 -13.49 -2.54
CA LEU A 41 -0.13 -14.81 -3.09
C LEU A 41 -1.33 -15.76 -3.00
N ALA A 42 -2.08 -15.74 -1.89
CA ALA A 42 -3.29 -16.54 -1.74
C ALA A 42 -4.37 -16.16 -2.77
N PHE A 43 -4.58 -14.86 -3.00
CA PHE A 43 -5.49 -14.39 -4.04
C PHE A 43 -5.03 -14.77 -5.45
N ALA A 44 -3.73 -14.70 -5.73
CA ALA A 44 -3.19 -15.12 -7.03
C ALA A 44 -3.50 -16.60 -7.32
N ILE A 45 -3.30 -17.48 -6.34
CA ILE A 45 -3.63 -18.91 -6.47
C ILE A 45 -5.14 -19.12 -6.64
N TYR A 46 -5.96 -18.38 -5.89
CA TYR A 46 -7.41 -18.47 -5.97
C TYR A 46 -7.94 -18.08 -7.34
N ILE A 47 -7.51 -16.92 -7.86
CA ILE A 47 -7.91 -16.44 -9.19
C ILE A 47 -7.44 -17.43 -10.27
N PHE A 48 -6.19 -17.89 -10.18
CA PHE A 48 -5.66 -18.90 -11.11
C PHE A 48 -6.51 -20.18 -11.13
N GLY A 49 -6.94 -20.67 -9.96
CA GLY A 49 -7.82 -21.84 -9.86
C GLY A 49 -9.18 -21.60 -10.52
N ILE A 50 -9.79 -20.44 -10.27
CA ILE A 50 -11.06 -20.04 -10.88
C ILE A 50 -10.93 -19.93 -12.40
N ASP A 51 -9.88 -19.29 -12.90
CA ASP A 51 -9.65 -19.13 -14.34
C ASP A 51 -9.51 -20.48 -15.04
N GLN A 52 -8.83 -21.45 -14.40
CA GLN A 52 -8.72 -22.82 -14.92
C GLN A 52 -10.08 -23.53 -14.95
N ILE A 53 -10.88 -23.42 -13.88
CA ILE A 53 -12.21 -24.03 -13.81
C ILE A 53 -13.13 -23.42 -14.86
N LEU A 54 -13.21 -22.09 -14.96
CA LEU A 54 -14.02 -21.41 -15.97
C LEU A 54 -13.58 -21.77 -17.39
N SER A 55 -12.28 -21.82 -17.66
CA SER A 55 -11.75 -22.18 -18.97
C SER A 55 -12.12 -23.62 -19.37
N GLN A 56 -12.11 -24.56 -18.42
CA GLN A 56 -12.53 -25.93 -18.65
C GLN A 56 -14.05 -26.04 -18.88
N VAL A 57 -14.86 -25.32 -18.08
CA VAL A 57 -16.32 -25.29 -18.26
C VAL A 57 -16.69 -24.70 -19.62
N ILE A 58 -16.05 -23.62 -20.04
CA ILE A 58 -16.29 -23.00 -21.35
C ILE A 58 -15.92 -23.98 -22.49
N LYS A 59 -14.78 -24.67 -22.39
CA LYS A 59 -14.37 -25.72 -23.35
C LYS A 59 -15.30 -26.93 -23.40
N LEU A 60 -16.04 -27.20 -22.32
CA LEU A 60 -16.99 -28.31 -22.29
C LEU A 60 -18.31 -27.93 -22.96
N ILE A 61 -18.69 -26.65 -22.89
CA ILE A 61 -19.93 -26.11 -23.42
C ILE A 61 -19.82 -25.76 -24.92
N TYR A 62 -18.63 -25.36 -25.39
CA TYR A 62 -18.35 -24.97 -26.78
C TYR A 62 -17.34 -25.92 -27.43
#